data_AF-A0A4R5CRF4-F1
#
_entry.id   AF-A0A4R5CRF4-F1
#
_cell.length_a   1.000
_cell.length_b   1.000
_cell.length_c   1.000
_cell.angle_alpha   90.00
_cell.angle_beta   90.00
_cell.angle_gamma   90.00
#
_symmetry.space_group_name_H-M   'P 1'
#
loop_
_entity.id
_entity.type
_entity.pdbx_description
1 polymer ?
#
loop_
_entity_poly.entity_id
_entity_poly.type
_entity_poly.pdbx_seq_one_letter_code
_entity_poly.pdbx_strand_id
1 'polypeptide(L)'
;MRKIALGLIVLLLVLSSCSGDSGENDTPVTPSTVLVKKIIELDKDGKELSTTDFVYNGNKIVSEVTAKKDLSVVGNIGFLYTYKTEYIYTGNLITSIKVKNIGNSQDKLVLKTDFFYDSNEDLISSTREQYFDTFKAVLRVVYAKINTSGINCKMYSSDSRDNIETLIWEGKFSFDTNKNLVKSESLDASLIFGSFEYDTKSNPKKSILGLDKIVFQEIPPLYNVSALRYHLHRFNNILKSNISGSFPRYNQYTYNANGYPSEMKEFYIYNGNNIHDVTFQYFYE
;
A
#
# COMPACT_ATOMS: atom_id res chain seq x y z
N MET A 1 -32.94 -45.50 40.82
CA MET A 1 -31.83 -44.97 41.65
C MET A 1 -30.49 -45.31 41.00
N ARG A 2 -29.52 -44.37 41.05
CA ARG A 2 -28.09 -44.40 40.59
C ARG A 2 -27.92 -44.31 39.06
N LYS A 3 -27.42 -43.24 38.38
CA LYS A 3 -26.38 -42.18 38.52
C LYS A 3 -24.90 -42.62 38.36
N ILE A 4 -24.27 -42.08 37.29
CA ILE A 4 -22.86 -41.57 37.14
C ILE A 4 -21.76 -42.65 36.97
N ALA A 5 -20.65 -42.58 36.20
CA ALA A 5 -19.87 -41.64 35.34
C ALA A 5 -18.98 -42.52 34.39
N LEU A 6 -18.60 -42.15 33.15
CA LEU A 6 -17.63 -41.14 32.64
C LEU A 6 -16.14 -41.50 32.85
N GLY A 7 -15.38 -41.60 31.73
CA GLY A 7 -13.91 -41.50 31.72
C GLY A 7 -13.20 -42.33 30.64
N LEU A 8 -12.85 -41.73 29.49
CA LEU A 8 -11.81 -42.24 28.58
C LEU A 8 -10.64 -41.25 28.60
N ILE A 9 -9.53 -41.68 29.21
CA ILE A 9 -8.29 -40.93 29.37
C ILE A 9 -7.32 -41.28 28.24
N VAL A 10 -6.70 -40.22 27.73
CA VAL A 10 -5.57 -40.12 26.81
C VAL A 10 -4.41 -41.06 27.19
N LEU A 11 -3.81 -41.73 26.20
CA LEU A 11 -2.42 -42.17 26.28
C LEU A 11 -1.69 -41.91 24.95
N LEU A 12 -0.89 -40.85 24.95
CA LEU A 12 0.29 -40.68 24.10
C LEU A 12 1.37 -41.64 24.61
N LEU A 13 2.11 -42.31 23.71
CA LEU A 13 3.55 -42.56 23.83
C LEU A 13 4.11 -43.18 22.53
N VAL A 14 4.79 -42.31 21.77
CA VAL A 14 6.14 -42.46 21.19
C VAL A 14 6.56 -43.81 20.61
N LEU A 15 6.79 -43.83 19.29
CA LEU A 15 7.81 -44.69 18.68
C LEU A 15 8.79 -43.82 17.87
N SER A 16 9.96 -43.62 18.47
CA SER A 16 11.21 -43.24 17.83
C SER A 16 11.86 -44.47 17.19
N SER A 17 12.24 -44.38 15.91
CA SER A 17 13.23 -45.27 15.30
C SER A 17 14.09 -44.49 14.31
N CYS A 18 15.38 -44.37 14.62
CA CYS A 18 16.45 -43.88 13.76
C CYS A 18 17.03 -45.02 12.91
N SER A 19 17.50 -44.73 11.69
CA SER A 19 18.80 -45.21 11.17
C SER A 19 18.95 -44.93 9.66
N GLY A 20 19.94 -44.11 9.27
CA GLY A 20 20.50 -44.09 7.91
C GLY A 20 21.09 -42.74 7.47
N ASP A 21 22.40 -42.55 7.70
CA ASP A 21 23.22 -41.41 7.28
C ASP A 21 23.33 -41.23 5.76
N SER A 22 23.04 -40.02 5.27
CA SER A 22 23.86 -39.25 4.31
C SER A 22 23.25 -37.85 4.19
N GLY A 23 23.77 -36.91 4.99
CA GLY A 23 23.22 -35.57 5.14
C GLY A 23 23.43 -34.69 3.91
N GLU A 24 22.49 -34.75 2.97
CA GLU A 24 21.98 -33.57 2.28
C GLU A 24 20.61 -33.29 2.89
N ASN A 25 20.57 -32.40 3.88
CA ASN A 25 19.32 -31.86 4.39
C ASN A 25 18.76 -30.89 3.34
N ASP A 26 18.17 -31.43 2.28
CA ASP A 26 17.08 -30.78 1.57
C ASP A 26 15.83 -30.83 2.47
N THR A 27 15.93 -30.13 3.61
CA THR A 27 14.74 -29.55 4.20
C THR A 27 14.09 -28.72 3.11
N PRO A 28 12.80 -28.90 2.77
CA PRO A 28 12.10 -27.96 1.92
C PRO A 28 12.29 -26.60 2.58
N VAL A 29 13.09 -25.74 1.95
CA VAL A 29 13.24 -24.36 2.38
C VAL A 29 11.84 -23.79 2.24
N THR A 30 11.12 -23.69 3.36
CA THR A 30 9.93 -22.86 3.44
C THR A 30 10.38 -21.54 2.85
N PRO A 31 9.80 -21.07 1.72
CA PRO A 31 10.32 -19.88 1.08
C PRO A 31 10.29 -18.79 2.14
N SER A 32 11.47 -18.34 2.56
CA SER A 32 11.60 -17.30 3.56
C SER A 32 10.79 -16.13 3.04
N THR A 33 9.76 -15.71 3.79
CA THR A 33 8.96 -14.56 3.39
C THR A 33 9.91 -13.38 3.21
N VAL A 34 10.04 -12.88 2.00
CA VAL A 34 10.84 -11.68 1.72
C VAL A 34 9.98 -10.45 2.03
N LEU A 35 10.48 -9.58 2.91
CA LEU A 35 9.82 -8.33 3.31
C LEU A 35 10.74 -7.14 3.03
N VAL A 36 10.19 -6.07 2.47
CA VAL A 36 10.94 -4.82 2.29
C VAL A 36 11.18 -4.17 3.64
N LYS A 37 12.44 -3.98 3.99
CA LYS A 37 12.85 -3.38 5.26
C LYS A 37 13.03 -1.86 5.15
N LYS A 38 13.51 -1.39 4.00
CA LYS A 38 13.81 0.01 3.75
C LYS A 38 13.66 0.36 2.27
N ILE A 39 13.18 1.57 2.00
CA ILE A 39 13.22 2.22 0.69
C ILE A 39 13.97 3.53 0.82
N ILE A 40 14.86 3.82 -0.11
CA ILE A 40 15.54 5.12 -0.23
C ILE A 40 15.16 5.74 -1.57
N GLU A 41 14.67 6.97 -1.55
CA GLU A 41 14.41 7.80 -2.72
C GLU A 41 15.59 8.74 -2.93
N LEU A 42 16.14 8.74 -4.14
CA LEU A 42 17.25 9.57 -4.58
C LEU A 42 16.78 10.47 -5.72
N ASP A 43 17.29 11.71 -5.75
CA ASP A 43 17.12 12.58 -6.92
C ASP A 43 17.97 12.08 -8.11
N LYS A 44 17.82 12.76 -9.25
CA LYS A 44 18.57 12.48 -10.47
C LYS A 44 20.10 12.54 -10.31
N ASP A 45 20.62 13.24 -9.31
CA ASP A 45 22.05 13.42 -9.03
C ASP A 45 22.54 12.44 -7.94
N GLY A 46 21.67 11.54 -7.47
CA GLY A 46 21.98 10.51 -6.48
C GLY A 46 21.90 10.99 -5.04
N LYS A 47 21.38 12.20 -4.78
CA LYS A 47 21.21 12.72 -3.42
C LYS A 47 19.91 12.21 -2.81
N GLU A 48 19.98 11.77 -1.57
CA GLU A 48 18.82 11.27 -0.83
C GLU A 48 17.74 12.35 -0.65
N LEU A 49 16.54 12.06 -1.15
CA LEU A 49 15.32 12.83 -0.99
C LEU A 49 14.48 12.32 0.19
N SER A 50 14.38 11.01 0.35
CA SER A 50 13.63 10.42 1.46
C SER A 50 14.09 9.01 1.81
N THR A 51 13.81 8.60 3.06
CA THR A 51 13.91 7.21 3.49
C THR A 51 12.60 6.75 4.09
N THR A 52 12.20 5.52 3.78
CA THR A 52 11.06 4.84 4.43
C THR A 52 11.55 3.56 5.09
N ASP A 53 11.40 3.47 6.42
CA ASP A 53 11.67 2.27 7.22
C ASP A 53 10.38 1.54 7.55
N PHE A 54 10.40 0.21 7.51
CA PHE A 54 9.23 -0.65 7.73
C PHE A 54 9.38 -1.50 8.98
N VAL A 55 8.28 -1.70 9.71
CA VAL A 55 8.22 -2.54 10.92
C VAL A 55 7.10 -3.55 10.76
N TYR A 56 7.39 -4.81 11.09
CA TYR A 56 6.49 -5.93 10.89
C TYR A 56 6.21 -6.73 12.17
N ASN A 57 5.10 -7.45 12.17
CA ASN A 57 4.79 -8.54 13.08
C ASN A 57 4.36 -9.76 12.24
N GLY A 58 5.31 -10.66 11.98
CA GLY A 58 5.19 -11.66 10.91
C GLY A 58 4.98 -10.96 9.56
N ASN A 59 4.00 -11.40 8.77
CA ASN A 59 3.69 -10.79 7.47
C ASN A 59 2.76 -9.57 7.56
N LYS A 60 2.43 -9.09 8.76
CA LYS A 60 1.63 -7.86 8.94
C LYS A 60 2.57 -6.68 9.10
N ILE A 61 2.41 -5.66 8.25
CA ILE A 61 3.06 -4.37 8.46
C ILE A 61 2.42 -3.70 9.68
N VAL A 62 3.23 -3.28 10.64
CA VAL A 62 2.76 -2.56 11.84
C VAL A 62 2.83 -1.07 11.60
N SER A 63 3.95 -0.61 11.03
CA SER A 63 4.15 0.79 10.68
C SER A 63 5.19 0.99 9.59
N GLU A 64 5.12 2.12 8.91
CA GLU A 64 6.22 2.69 8.11
C GLU A 64 6.52 4.11 8.61
N VAL A 65 7.82 4.47 8.65
CA VAL A 65 8.27 5.82 8.99
C VAL A 65 8.98 6.39 7.78
N THR A 66 8.44 7.47 7.21
CA THR A 66 9.04 8.17 6.07
C THR A 66 9.63 9.49 6.54
N ALA A 67 10.92 9.67 6.36
CA ALA A 67 11.63 10.92 6.59
C ALA A 67 11.97 11.55 5.24
N LYS A 68 11.37 12.70 4.93
CA LYS A 68 11.58 13.42 3.67
C LYS A 68 12.40 14.67 3.90
N LYS A 69 13.44 14.85 3.11
CA LYS A 69 14.27 16.05 3.07
C LYS A 69 13.68 17.03 2.07
N ASP A 70 13.30 18.21 2.54
CA ASP A 70 13.00 19.31 1.64
C ASP A 70 14.30 19.93 1.13
N LEU A 71 14.61 19.75 -0.15
CA LEU A 71 15.78 20.32 -0.80
C LEU A 71 15.53 21.70 -1.43
N SER A 72 14.31 22.24 -1.34
CA SER A 72 13.95 23.54 -1.93
C SER A 72 14.52 24.75 -1.18
N VAL A 73 15.08 24.54 0.02
CA VAL A 73 15.70 25.60 0.82
C VAL A 73 17.18 25.71 0.48
N VAL A 74 17.54 26.81 -0.19
CA VAL A 74 18.93 27.24 -0.39
C VAL A 74 19.56 27.44 0.99
N GLY A 75 20.57 26.64 1.36
CA GLY A 75 21.32 26.80 2.61
C GLY A 75 21.46 25.57 3.52
N ASN A 76 21.12 24.34 3.08
CA ASN A 76 21.32 23.11 3.87
C ASN A 76 20.54 23.05 5.21
N ILE A 77 19.48 23.84 5.36
CA ILE A 77 18.52 23.70 6.47
C ILE A 77 17.31 22.97 5.91
N GLY A 78 17.47 21.67 5.63
CA GLY A 78 16.36 20.87 5.11
C GLY A 78 15.26 20.78 6.16
N PHE A 79 14.03 21.15 5.81
CA PHE A 79 12.88 20.75 6.62
C PHE A 79 12.74 19.23 6.50
N LEU A 80 12.85 18.53 7.62
CA LEU A 80 12.59 17.11 7.70
C LEU A 80 11.11 16.93 8.04
N TYR A 81 10.33 16.48 7.06
CA TYR A 81 8.98 16.00 7.35
C TYR A 81 9.08 14.51 7.67
N THR A 82 8.74 14.15 8.89
CA THR A 82 8.71 12.75 9.31
C THR A 82 7.27 12.31 9.49
N TYR A 83 6.84 11.34 8.71
CA TYR A 83 5.52 10.75 8.81
C TYR A 83 5.61 9.33 9.34
N LYS A 84 4.74 8.99 10.30
CA LYS A 84 4.52 7.60 10.70
C LYS A 84 3.14 7.16 10.24
N THR A 85 3.11 6.10 9.42
CA THR A 85 1.90 5.39 9.05
C THR A 85 1.77 4.18 9.95
N GLU A 86 0.64 3.99 10.62
CA GLU A 86 0.32 2.86 11.50
C GLU A 86 -0.83 2.06 10.89
N TYR A 87 -0.69 0.73 10.88
CA TYR A 87 -1.68 -0.19 10.30
C TYR A 87 -2.36 -0.99 11.41
N ILE A 88 -3.69 -1.01 11.37
CA ILE A 88 -4.53 -1.68 12.35
C ILE A 88 -5.26 -2.82 11.64
N TYR A 89 -5.30 -3.98 12.30
CA TYR A 89 -5.81 -5.22 11.71
C TYR A 89 -6.95 -5.82 12.53
N THR A 90 -7.86 -6.47 11.81
CA THR A 90 -8.78 -7.48 12.37
C THR A 90 -8.54 -8.78 11.59
N GLY A 91 -8.08 -9.82 12.26
CA GLY A 91 -7.58 -11.01 11.55
C GLY A 91 -6.44 -10.62 10.60
N ASN A 92 -6.55 -10.98 9.32
CA ASN A 92 -5.57 -10.63 8.27
C ASN A 92 -5.93 -9.38 7.46
N LEU A 93 -7.04 -8.72 7.77
CA LEU A 93 -7.51 -7.54 7.05
C LEU A 93 -7.01 -6.26 7.72
N ILE A 94 -6.50 -5.32 6.91
CA ILE A 94 -6.22 -3.95 7.37
C ILE A 94 -7.56 -3.23 7.52
N THR A 95 -7.93 -2.85 8.73
CA THR A 95 -9.20 -2.17 9.03
C THR A 95 -9.03 -0.68 9.26
N SER A 96 -7.82 -0.20 9.57
CA SER A 96 -7.53 1.22 9.65
C SER A 96 -6.07 1.53 9.38
N ILE A 97 -5.80 2.67 8.74
CA ILE A 97 -4.47 3.26 8.57
C ILE A 97 -4.50 4.64 9.20
N LYS A 98 -3.54 4.95 10.07
CA LYS A 98 -3.37 6.27 10.68
C LYS A 98 -2.04 6.86 10.27
N VAL A 99 -2.00 8.16 10.01
CA VAL A 99 -0.79 8.89 9.65
C VAL A 99 -0.59 10.01 10.64
N LYS A 100 0.59 10.05 11.21
CA LYS A 100 1.02 11.10 12.12
C LYS A 100 2.18 11.87 11.51
N ASN A 101 2.12 13.20 11.61
CA ASN A 101 3.30 14.03 11.44
C ASN A 101 4.07 14.02 12.77
N ILE A 102 5.29 13.48 12.74
CA ILE A 102 6.19 13.40 13.90
C ILE A 102 6.96 14.72 13.96
N GLY A 103 6.63 15.53 14.97
CA GLY A 103 7.34 16.77 15.28
C GLY A 103 8.10 16.69 16.60
N ASN A 104 8.89 17.73 16.90
CA ASN A 104 9.76 17.76 18.08
C ASN A 104 9.01 17.80 19.43
N SER A 105 7.74 18.22 19.46
CA SER A 105 6.97 18.37 20.70
C SER A 105 5.92 17.29 20.89
N GLN A 106 5.12 16.96 19.86
CA GLN A 106 4.16 15.84 19.86
C GLN A 106 3.83 15.38 18.43
N ASP A 107 3.48 14.09 18.30
CA ASP A 107 2.90 13.52 17.08
C ASP A 107 1.50 14.08 16.83
N LYS A 108 1.26 14.62 15.63
CA LYS A 108 -0.06 15.10 15.20
C LYS A 108 -0.71 14.12 14.25
N LEU A 109 -1.88 13.58 14.60
CA LEU A 109 -2.70 12.83 13.64
C LEU A 109 -3.13 13.76 12.51
N VAL A 110 -2.81 13.37 11.28
CA VAL A 110 -3.06 14.18 10.08
C VAL A 110 -3.99 13.49 9.10
N LEU A 111 -4.05 12.16 9.14
CA LEU A 111 -4.93 11.37 8.29
C LEU A 111 -5.29 10.06 8.98
N LYS A 112 -6.55 9.63 8.83
CA LYS A 112 -7.04 8.29 9.19
C LYS A 112 -7.86 7.74 8.04
N THR A 113 -7.66 6.48 7.67
CA THR A 113 -8.54 5.80 6.71
C THR A 113 -9.04 4.52 7.35
N ASP A 114 -10.36 4.37 7.46
CA ASP A 114 -11.00 3.13 7.91
C ASP A 114 -11.52 2.34 6.72
N PHE A 115 -11.40 1.02 6.79
CA PHE A 115 -11.81 0.08 5.74
C PHE A 115 -12.90 -0.84 6.26
N PHE A 116 -13.95 -1.02 5.47
CA PHE A 116 -15.10 -1.83 5.81
C PHE A 116 -15.25 -2.97 4.80
N TYR A 117 -15.45 -4.17 5.33
CA TYR A 117 -15.52 -5.40 4.56
C TYR A 117 -16.87 -6.09 4.76
N ASP A 118 -17.31 -6.85 3.77
CA ASP A 118 -18.44 -7.77 3.94
C ASP A 118 -18.02 -9.09 4.62
N SER A 119 -18.96 -10.03 4.74
CA SER A 119 -18.69 -11.35 5.31
C SER A 119 -17.77 -12.24 4.46
N ASN A 120 -17.52 -11.88 3.20
CA ASN A 120 -16.59 -12.56 2.30
C ASN A 120 -15.19 -11.90 2.31
N GLU A 121 -14.98 -10.92 3.18
CA GLU A 121 -13.76 -10.12 3.26
C GLU A 121 -13.51 -9.26 2.01
N ASP A 122 -14.56 -8.92 1.26
CA ASP A 122 -14.49 -7.98 0.15
C ASP A 122 -14.66 -6.55 0.66
N LEU A 123 -13.82 -5.63 0.17
CA LEU A 123 -13.88 -4.22 0.55
C LEU A 123 -15.17 -3.59 -0.01
N ILE A 124 -16.04 -3.11 0.87
CA ILE A 124 -17.33 -2.49 0.51
C ILE A 124 -17.33 -0.97 0.64
N SER A 125 -16.51 -0.42 1.53
CA SER A 125 -16.28 1.03 1.60
C SER A 125 -14.99 1.38 2.32
N SER A 126 -14.56 2.62 2.14
CA SER A 126 -13.49 3.23 2.92
C SER A 126 -13.84 4.68 3.27
N THR A 127 -13.47 5.09 4.47
CA THR A 127 -13.67 6.48 4.93
C THR A 127 -12.33 7.05 5.34
N ARG A 128 -11.87 8.07 4.61
CA ARG A 128 -10.67 8.83 4.93
C ARG A 128 -11.07 10.14 5.60
N GLU A 129 -10.46 10.41 6.75
CA GLU A 129 -10.52 11.68 7.44
C GLU A 129 -9.14 12.34 7.36
N GLN A 130 -9.11 13.59 6.92
CA GLN A 130 -7.94 14.44 6.94
C GLN A 130 -8.12 15.56 7.95
N TYR A 131 -7.15 15.73 8.84
CA TYR A 131 -7.24 16.61 9.99
C TYR A 131 -6.47 17.91 9.74
N PHE A 132 -7.18 19.04 9.76
CA PHE A 132 -6.62 20.39 9.76
C PHE A 132 -6.79 21.02 11.15
N ASP A 133 -6.27 22.23 11.33
CA ASP A 133 -6.31 22.90 12.64
C ASP A 133 -7.74 23.23 13.10
N THR A 134 -8.64 23.55 12.16
CA THR A 134 -9.98 24.07 12.47
C THR A 134 -11.11 23.19 11.96
N PHE A 135 -10.82 22.18 11.15
CA PHE A 135 -11.83 21.26 10.61
C PHE A 135 -11.17 19.94 10.18
N LYS A 136 -11.99 18.93 9.88
CA LYS A 136 -11.56 17.75 9.14
C LYS A 136 -12.32 17.63 7.83
N ALA A 137 -11.62 17.26 6.76
CA ALA A 137 -12.25 16.86 5.51
C ALA A 137 -12.47 15.34 5.55
N VAL A 138 -13.58 14.88 4.98
CA VAL A 138 -13.94 13.46 4.93
C VAL A 138 -14.16 13.06 3.48
N LEU A 139 -13.50 11.98 3.06
CA LEU A 139 -13.67 11.34 1.77
C LEU A 139 -14.19 9.92 2.00
N ARG A 140 -15.40 9.62 1.53
CA ARG A 140 -15.98 8.29 1.63
C ARG A 140 -16.10 7.68 0.25
N VAL A 141 -15.60 6.47 0.08
CA VAL A 141 -15.72 5.72 -1.17
C VAL A 141 -16.54 4.47 -0.92
N VAL A 142 -17.56 4.24 -1.73
CA VAL A 142 -18.42 3.06 -1.70
C VAL A 142 -18.15 2.23 -2.94
N TYR A 143 -17.90 0.94 -2.74
CA TYR A 143 -17.65 -0.02 -3.82
C TYR A 143 -18.91 -0.84 -4.06
N ALA A 144 -19.34 -0.88 -5.31
CA ALA A 144 -20.29 -1.89 -5.74
C ALA A 144 -19.62 -3.27 -5.72
N LYS A 145 -20.42 -4.33 -5.59
CA LYS A 145 -19.92 -5.71 -5.55
C LYS A 145 -19.02 -6.00 -6.76
N ILE A 146 -17.83 -6.52 -6.50
CA ILE A 146 -16.84 -6.90 -7.50
C ILE A 146 -17.48 -7.92 -8.45
N ASN A 147 -17.49 -7.64 -9.74
CA ASN A 147 -17.79 -8.64 -10.77
C ASN A 147 -16.57 -8.79 -11.70
N THR A 148 -16.61 -9.79 -12.58
CA THR A 148 -15.49 -10.08 -13.51
C THR A 148 -15.11 -8.92 -14.44
N SER A 149 -15.95 -7.89 -14.56
CA SER A 149 -15.72 -6.73 -15.42
C SER A 149 -15.15 -5.49 -14.71
N GLY A 150 -14.96 -5.55 -13.38
CA GLY A 150 -14.45 -4.45 -12.56
C GLY A 150 -15.32 -4.11 -11.35
N ILE A 151 -15.03 -2.95 -10.74
CA ILE A 151 -15.72 -2.40 -9.57
C ILE A 151 -16.25 -1.02 -9.95
N ASN A 152 -17.56 -0.82 -9.86
CA ASN A 152 -18.13 0.52 -9.90
C ASN A 152 -18.02 1.13 -8.50
N CYS A 153 -17.74 2.42 -8.41
CA CYS A 153 -17.56 3.10 -7.14
C CYS A 153 -18.07 4.54 -7.19
N LYS A 154 -18.52 5.00 -6.03
CA LYS A 154 -18.96 6.38 -5.79
C LYS A 154 -18.14 6.99 -4.69
N MET A 155 -17.74 8.23 -4.87
CA MET A 155 -16.93 8.98 -3.94
C MET A 155 -17.69 10.22 -3.47
N TYR A 156 -17.73 10.39 -2.16
CA TYR A 156 -18.41 11.46 -1.48
C TYR A 156 -17.42 12.28 -0.68
N SER A 157 -17.61 13.59 -0.66
CA SER A 157 -16.83 14.51 0.16
C SER A 157 -17.75 15.26 1.13
N SER A 158 -17.26 15.49 2.33
CA SER A 158 -17.85 16.40 3.32
C SER A 158 -16.76 17.04 4.16
N ASP A 159 -17.13 18.00 5.01
CA ASP A 159 -16.24 18.48 6.06
C ASP A 159 -16.98 18.66 7.39
N SER A 160 -16.23 18.72 8.49
CA SER A 160 -16.82 18.73 9.83
C SER A 160 -17.54 20.03 10.22
N ARG A 161 -17.48 21.09 9.42
CA ARG A 161 -18.10 22.39 9.73
C ARG A 161 -19.59 22.37 9.44
N ASP A 162 -19.99 21.75 8.34
CA ASP A 162 -21.39 21.61 7.93
C ASP A 162 -21.90 20.15 7.92
N ASN A 163 -20.99 19.18 7.84
CA ASN A 163 -21.26 17.75 7.67
C ASN A 163 -22.16 17.42 6.47
N ILE A 164 -22.17 18.28 5.44
CA ILE A 164 -22.95 18.05 4.23
C ILE A 164 -22.15 17.15 3.29
N GLU A 165 -22.70 15.99 2.98
CA GLU A 165 -22.08 15.04 2.07
C GLU A 165 -22.52 15.28 0.63
N THR A 166 -21.53 15.40 -0.25
CA THR A 166 -21.73 15.66 -1.69
C THR A 166 -21.07 14.55 -2.51
N LEU A 167 -21.77 14.00 -3.50
CA LEU A 167 -21.19 13.11 -4.49
C LEU A 167 -20.23 13.92 -5.39
N ILE A 168 -18.95 13.54 -5.42
CA ILE A 168 -17.92 14.27 -6.18
C ILE A 168 -17.33 13.46 -7.34
N TRP A 169 -17.52 12.14 -7.35
CA TRP A 169 -17.08 11.30 -8.45
C TRP A 169 -17.82 9.96 -8.46
N GLU A 170 -18.17 9.51 -9.66
CA GLU A 170 -18.62 8.15 -9.93
C GLU A 170 -17.76 7.55 -11.04
N GLY A 171 -17.37 6.30 -10.87
CA GLY A 171 -16.43 5.68 -11.78
C GLY A 171 -16.36 4.16 -11.70
N LYS A 172 -15.44 3.63 -12.49
CA LYS A 172 -15.18 2.20 -12.62
C LYS A 172 -13.69 1.92 -12.54
N PHE A 173 -13.35 0.88 -11.81
CA PHE A 173 -12.02 0.28 -11.74
C PHE A 173 -12.02 -1.06 -12.47
N SER A 174 -11.08 -1.26 -13.38
CA SER A 174 -10.86 -2.52 -14.07
C SER A 174 -9.53 -3.14 -13.66
N PHE A 175 -9.51 -4.46 -13.54
CA PHE A 175 -8.37 -5.19 -13.03
C PHE A 175 -7.89 -6.25 -14.02
N ASP A 176 -6.61 -6.58 -13.98
CA ASP A 176 -6.08 -7.77 -14.67
C ASP A 176 -6.36 -9.05 -13.88
N THR A 177 -5.89 -10.20 -14.40
CA THR A 177 -6.03 -11.52 -13.75
C THR A 177 -5.28 -11.62 -12.42
N ASN A 178 -4.29 -10.76 -12.19
CA ASN A 178 -3.52 -10.68 -10.94
C ASN A 178 -4.12 -9.65 -9.97
N LYS A 179 -5.30 -9.09 -10.28
CA LYS A 179 -5.99 -8.04 -9.52
C LYS A 179 -5.23 -6.71 -9.45
N ASN A 180 -4.36 -6.43 -10.41
CA ASN A 180 -3.76 -5.11 -10.54
C ASN A 180 -4.74 -4.17 -11.22
N LEU A 181 -4.82 -2.91 -10.76
CA LEU A 181 -5.70 -1.89 -11.35
C LEU A 181 -5.16 -1.48 -12.72
N VAL A 182 -5.76 -1.95 -13.82
CA VAL A 182 -5.31 -1.58 -15.18
C VAL A 182 -5.94 -0.30 -15.69
N LYS A 183 -7.13 0.03 -15.19
CA LYS A 183 -7.86 1.23 -15.60
C LYS A 183 -8.74 1.77 -14.50
N SER A 184 -8.75 3.08 -14.35
CA SER A 184 -9.77 3.83 -13.63
C SER A 184 -10.42 4.82 -14.58
N GLU A 185 -11.74 4.95 -14.55
CA GLU A 185 -12.47 5.88 -15.43
C GLU A 185 -13.65 6.48 -14.69
N SER A 186 -13.94 7.75 -14.96
CA SER A 186 -15.20 8.34 -14.52
C SER A 186 -16.34 7.89 -15.42
N LEU A 187 -17.49 7.55 -14.83
CA LEU A 187 -18.71 7.27 -15.58
C LEU A 187 -19.37 8.54 -16.14
N ASP A 188 -19.10 9.69 -15.51
CA ASP A 188 -19.74 10.97 -15.85
C ASP A 188 -18.82 11.88 -16.69
N ALA A 189 -17.51 11.59 -16.76
CA ALA A 189 -16.53 12.40 -17.47
C ALA A 189 -15.47 11.54 -18.15
N SER A 190 -15.65 11.22 -19.43
CA SER A 190 -14.79 10.33 -20.21
C SER A 190 -13.31 10.74 -20.30
N LEU A 191 -13.00 12.03 -20.08
CA LEU A 191 -11.63 12.55 -20.07
C LEU A 191 -10.89 12.30 -18.74
N ILE A 192 -11.59 11.87 -17.68
CA ILE A 192 -11.00 11.58 -16.37
C ILE A 192 -10.72 10.08 -16.30
N PHE A 193 -9.44 9.73 -16.44
CA PHE A 193 -9.01 8.33 -16.40
C PHE A 193 -7.59 8.15 -15.88
N GLY A 194 -7.29 6.93 -15.43
CA GLY A 194 -5.96 6.41 -15.21
C GLY A 194 -5.82 5.07 -15.94
N SER A 195 -4.67 4.81 -16.55
CA SER A 195 -4.32 3.49 -17.10
C SER A 195 -2.93 3.08 -16.65
N PHE A 196 -2.76 1.79 -16.34
CA PHE A 196 -1.55 1.27 -15.74
C PHE A 196 -1.13 -0.03 -16.42
N GLU A 197 0.16 -0.13 -16.70
CA GLU A 197 0.81 -1.34 -17.22
C GLU A 197 1.80 -1.83 -16.16
N TYR A 198 1.82 -3.14 -15.92
CA TYR A 198 2.61 -3.78 -14.87
C TYR A 198 3.58 -4.80 -15.46
N ASP A 199 4.67 -5.07 -14.75
CA ASP A 199 5.46 -6.27 -15.02
C ASP A 199 4.85 -7.51 -14.33
N THR A 200 5.51 -8.65 -14.53
CA THR A 200 5.08 -9.95 -13.99
C THR A 200 5.90 -10.42 -12.78
N LYS A 201 6.79 -9.58 -12.25
CA LYS A 201 7.70 -9.89 -11.14
C LYS A 201 7.05 -9.59 -9.79
N SER A 202 7.70 -10.01 -8.71
CA SER A 202 7.20 -9.75 -7.36
C SER A 202 7.33 -8.27 -7.04
N ASN A 203 6.33 -7.67 -6.40
CA ASN A 203 6.43 -6.30 -5.92
C ASN A 203 7.00 -6.25 -4.49
N PRO A 204 7.54 -5.10 -4.03
CA PRO A 204 8.21 -4.99 -2.73
C PRO A 204 7.31 -5.31 -1.52
N LYS A 205 5.99 -5.16 -1.67
CA LYS A 205 4.99 -5.36 -0.62
C LYS A 205 4.12 -6.61 -0.82
N LYS A 206 4.49 -7.50 -1.76
CA LYS A 206 3.70 -8.68 -2.17
C LYS A 206 3.34 -9.60 -1.02
N SER A 207 4.24 -9.71 -0.04
CA SER A 207 4.11 -10.63 1.08
C SER A 207 3.30 -10.06 2.25
N ILE A 208 2.84 -8.80 2.19
CA ILE A 208 2.13 -8.13 3.28
C ILE A 208 0.65 -8.55 3.30
N LEU A 209 0.21 -9.11 4.42
CA LEU A 209 -1.18 -9.55 4.59
C LEU A 209 -2.17 -8.39 4.57
N GLY A 210 -3.29 -8.60 3.87
CA GLY A 210 -4.43 -7.67 3.79
C GLY A 210 -4.19 -6.46 2.88
N LEU A 211 -2.97 -6.27 2.38
CA LEU A 211 -2.64 -5.13 1.53
C LEU A 211 -3.28 -5.27 0.14
N ASP A 212 -3.42 -6.51 -0.36
CA ASP A 212 -4.09 -6.87 -1.62
C ASP A 212 -5.55 -6.38 -1.67
N LYS A 213 -6.20 -6.26 -0.50
CA LYS A 213 -7.59 -5.83 -0.37
C LYS A 213 -7.79 -4.32 -0.55
N ILE A 214 -6.73 -3.52 -0.45
CA ILE A 214 -6.79 -2.05 -0.48
C ILE A 214 -5.87 -1.42 -1.54
N VAL A 215 -5.36 -2.20 -2.50
CA VAL A 215 -4.31 -1.77 -3.47
C VAL A 215 -4.68 -0.60 -4.37
N PHE A 216 -5.97 -0.35 -4.60
CA PHE A 216 -6.46 0.77 -5.42
C PHE A 216 -6.74 2.03 -4.57
N GLN A 217 -6.49 1.98 -3.26
CA GLN A 217 -6.52 3.14 -2.38
C GLN A 217 -5.17 3.84 -2.38
N GLU A 218 -5.20 5.17 -2.42
CA GLU A 218 -4.01 5.95 -2.13
C GLU A 218 -3.56 5.67 -0.69
N ILE A 219 -2.32 5.21 -0.52
CA ILE A 219 -1.68 5.17 0.80
C ILE A 219 -0.95 6.50 1.03
N PRO A 220 -1.19 7.17 2.16
CA PRO A 220 -0.58 8.46 2.55
C PRO A 220 0.96 8.52 2.41
N PRO A 221 1.62 9.71 2.38
CA PRO A 221 1.27 10.91 3.16
C PRO A 221 0.70 12.10 2.37
N LEU A 222 0.22 11.96 1.12
CA LEU A 222 -0.29 13.13 0.40
C LEU A 222 -1.65 13.61 0.95
N TYR A 223 -1.72 14.94 1.11
CA TYR A 223 -2.73 15.69 1.86
C TYR A 223 -3.87 16.23 0.99
N ASN A 224 -4.10 15.68 -0.20
CA ASN A 224 -5.05 16.30 -1.12
C ASN A 224 -6.30 15.44 -1.36
N VAL A 225 -7.39 15.80 -0.68
CA VAL A 225 -8.74 15.29 -0.93
C VAL A 225 -9.28 15.55 -2.34
N SER A 226 -8.68 16.47 -3.11
CA SER A 226 -9.20 16.94 -4.40
C SER A 226 -8.59 16.28 -5.64
N ALA A 227 -7.59 15.40 -5.51
CA ALA A 227 -6.98 14.75 -6.66
C ALA A 227 -6.71 13.27 -6.40
N LEU A 228 -7.36 12.39 -7.18
CA LEU A 228 -6.97 11.00 -7.32
C LEU A 228 -5.54 10.93 -7.87
N ARG A 229 -4.54 10.84 -7.00
CA ARG A 229 -3.19 10.43 -7.40
C ARG A 229 -3.03 8.95 -7.09
N TYR A 230 -2.92 8.16 -8.14
CA TYR A 230 -2.74 6.72 -8.04
C TYR A 230 -1.28 6.39 -7.66
N HIS A 231 -1.03 6.15 -6.37
CA HIS A 231 0.28 5.70 -5.86
C HIS A 231 0.45 4.17 -5.95
N LEU A 232 -0.03 3.61 -7.05
CA LEU A 232 -0.06 2.17 -7.30
C LEU A 232 1.37 1.55 -7.33
N HIS A 233 2.41 2.37 -7.54
CA HIS A 233 3.83 1.94 -7.53
C HIS A 233 4.28 1.37 -6.19
N ARG A 234 3.51 1.60 -5.11
CA ARG A 234 3.80 1.03 -3.78
C ARG A 234 3.31 -0.40 -3.63
N PHE A 235 2.38 -0.83 -4.49
CA PHE A 235 1.67 -2.10 -4.35
C PHE A 235 1.99 -3.09 -5.44
N ASN A 236 2.37 -2.59 -6.61
CA ASN A 236 2.72 -3.39 -7.78
C ASN A 236 3.81 -2.67 -8.57
N ASN A 237 4.55 -3.43 -9.36
CA ASN A 237 5.61 -2.87 -10.19
C ASN A 237 5.00 -2.31 -11.48
N ILE A 238 4.79 -0.99 -11.52
CA ILE A 238 4.18 -0.31 -12.66
C ILE A 238 5.25 0.01 -13.67
N LEU A 239 5.14 -0.50 -14.88
CA LEU A 239 6.03 -0.10 -15.98
C LEU A 239 5.63 1.26 -16.55
N LYS A 240 4.32 1.55 -16.59
CA LYS A 240 3.80 2.78 -17.16
C LYS A 240 2.49 3.19 -16.52
N SER A 241 2.32 4.49 -16.31
CA SER A 241 1.04 5.07 -15.95
C SER A 241 0.70 6.26 -16.83
N ASN A 242 -0.56 6.36 -17.21
CA ASN A 242 -1.12 7.51 -17.91
C ASN A 242 -2.34 7.99 -17.13
N ILE A 243 -2.30 9.22 -16.64
CA ILE A 243 -3.36 9.81 -15.81
C ILE A 243 -3.76 11.13 -16.46
N SER A 244 -5.06 11.33 -16.65
CA SER A 244 -5.61 12.57 -17.21
C SER A 244 -5.07 13.80 -16.48
N GLY A 245 -4.55 14.77 -17.24
CA GLY A 245 -3.97 16.00 -16.68
C GLY A 245 -2.54 15.85 -16.13
N SER A 246 -1.88 14.69 -16.32
CA SER A 246 -0.47 14.46 -15.96
C SER A 246 0.34 13.99 -17.16
N PHE A 247 1.65 14.21 -17.14
CA PHE A 247 2.55 13.56 -18.10
C PHE A 247 2.59 12.04 -17.85
N PRO A 248 2.63 11.21 -18.91
CA PRO A 248 2.83 9.78 -18.76
C PRO A 248 4.12 9.50 -17.98
N ARG A 249 4.01 8.62 -16.99
CA ARG A 249 5.14 8.15 -16.19
C ARG A 249 5.53 6.76 -16.62
N TYR A 250 6.81 6.47 -16.48
CA TYR A 250 7.38 5.18 -16.79
C TYR A 250 8.34 4.79 -15.68
N ASN A 251 8.43 3.49 -15.39
CA ASN A 251 9.42 2.98 -14.47
C ASN A 251 10.24 1.87 -15.11
N GLN A 252 11.51 1.82 -14.73
CA GLN A 252 12.42 0.74 -15.06
C GLN A 252 12.91 0.10 -13.78
N TYR A 253 12.72 -1.21 -13.66
CA TYR A 253 13.11 -1.97 -12.48
C TYR A 253 14.34 -2.83 -12.74
N THR A 254 15.19 -2.92 -11.73
CA THR A 254 16.22 -3.95 -11.59
C THR A 254 15.81 -4.85 -10.43
N TYR A 255 16.03 -6.15 -10.53
CA TYR A 255 15.60 -7.13 -9.52
C TYR A 255 16.78 -7.87 -8.92
N ASN A 256 16.62 -8.28 -7.66
CA ASN A 256 17.52 -9.24 -7.02
C ASN A 256 17.26 -10.67 -7.50
N ALA A 257 18.09 -11.62 -7.02
CA ALA A 257 17.97 -13.04 -7.37
C ALA A 257 16.62 -13.68 -6.98
N ASN A 258 15.93 -13.13 -5.98
CA ASN A 258 14.62 -13.59 -5.52
C ASN A 258 13.46 -12.98 -6.35
N GLY A 259 13.76 -12.18 -7.38
CA GLY A 259 12.77 -11.57 -8.25
C GLY A 259 12.02 -10.39 -7.65
N TYR A 260 12.54 -9.79 -6.57
CA TYR A 260 12.03 -8.55 -5.98
C TYR A 260 12.87 -7.36 -6.47
N PRO A 261 12.28 -6.16 -6.68
CA PRO A 261 13.01 -4.99 -7.16
C PRO A 261 14.14 -4.63 -6.21
N SER A 262 15.37 -4.52 -6.67
CA SER A 262 16.46 -3.86 -5.93
C SER A 262 16.51 -2.36 -6.21
N GLU A 263 16.05 -1.95 -7.39
CA GLU A 263 16.02 -0.56 -7.84
C GLU A 263 14.81 -0.29 -8.75
N MET A 264 14.26 0.92 -8.69
CA MET A 264 13.29 1.47 -9.64
C MET A 264 13.72 2.87 -10.06
N LYS A 265 13.80 3.15 -11.35
CA LYS A 265 13.98 4.50 -11.89
C LYS A 265 12.66 5.02 -12.45
N GLU A 266 12.18 6.17 -11.98
CA GLU A 266 10.98 6.84 -12.52
C GLU A 266 11.39 7.92 -13.53
N PHE A 267 10.69 7.97 -14.66
CA PHE A 267 10.91 8.96 -15.70
C PHE A 267 9.62 9.41 -16.37
N TYR A 268 9.68 10.61 -16.95
CA TYR A 268 8.59 11.25 -17.69
C TYR A 268 9.04 11.53 -19.12
N ILE A 269 8.10 11.53 -20.06
CA ILE A 269 8.36 12.00 -21.42
C ILE A 269 7.80 13.41 -21.57
N TYR A 270 8.67 14.39 -21.83
CA TYR A 270 8.31 15.78 -22.08
C TYR A 270 8.97 16.26 -23.37
N ASN A 271 8.17 16.72 -24.34
CA ASN A 271 8.62 17.16 -25.67
C ASN A 271 9.55 16.14 -26.37
N GLY A 272 9.24 14.85 -26.25
CA GLY A 272 10.04 13.77 -26.84
C GLY A 272 11.31 13.40 -26.07
N ASN A 273 11.63 14.10 -24.99
CA ASN A 273 12.78 13.80 -24.15
C ASN A 273 12.37 12.98 -22.93
N ASN A 274 13.19 11.98 -22.60
CA ASN A 274 13.11 11.26 -21.34
C ASN A 274 13.76 12.11 -20.24
N ILE A 275 12.96 12.52 -19.26
CA ILE A 275 13.42 13.24 -18.08
C ILE A 275 13.37 12.26 -16.90
N HIS A 276 14.53 11.81 -16.46
CA HIS A 276 14.68 11.04 -15.23
C HIS A 276 14.48 11.97 -14.02
N ASP A 277 13.59 11.56 -13.13
CA ASP A 277 13.20 12.37 -11.97
C ASP A 277 13.84 11.83 -10.69
N VAL A 278 13.61 10.54 -10.41
CA VAL A 278 14.00 9.91 -9.15
C VAL A 278 14.37 8.43 -9.31
N THR A 279 15.24 7.96 -8.41
CA THR A 279 15.59 6.54 -8.25
C THR A 279 15.16 6.05 -6.86
N PHE A 280 14.55 4.88 -6.78
CA PHE A 280 14.22 4.20 -5.54
C PHE A 280 15.10 2.97 -5.37
N GLN A 281 15.69 2.79 -4.21
CA GLN A 281 16.45 1.61 -3.83
C GLN A 281 15.72 0.83 -2.74
N TYR A 282 15.65 -0.48 -2.89
CA TYR A 282 14.88 -1.36 -2.01
C TYR A 282 15.81 -2.34 -1.29
N PHE A 283 15.64 -2.42 0.02
CA PHE A 283 16.41 -3.29 0.90
C PHE A 283 15.44 -4.25 1.58
N TYR A 284 15.77 -5.54 1.58
CA TYR A 284 14.91 -6.61 2.08
C TYR A 284 15.53 -7.31 3.28
N GLU A 285 14.68 -7.99 4.05
CA GLU A 285 15.04 -9.00 5.05
C GLU A 285 14.57 -10.40 4.66
#